data_AF-A0A838HE62-F1
#
_entry.id   AF-A0A838HE62-F1
#
_cell.length_a   1.000
_cell.length_b   1.000
_cell.length_c   1.000
_cell.angle_alpha   90.00
_cell.angle_beta   90.00
_cell.angle_gamma   90.00
#
_symmetry.space_group_name_H-M   'P 1'
#
loop_
_entity.id
_entity.type
_entity.pdbx_description
1 polymer ?
#
loop_
_entity_poly.entity_id
_entity_poly.type
_entity_poly.pdbx_seq_one_letter_code
_entity_poly.pdbx_strand_id
1 'polypeptide(L)'
;SLVLDTNVRRVLSRLFAGEQLPPPTLSQGERRAAERWLPDDPGIAATWSVAVMELGALVCTARRPTCGECPVTDLCEWRSRGYPPYAGPARRGQAYAGTDRQCRGRILSLLRDADAPVSHEAVTLVWDEGDQRQRALASLIDDGLVVETEEGVALPSALRTSAVAPLRWEESPGVPTSPSRRR
;
A
#
# COMPACT_ATOMS: atom_id res chain seq x y z
N SER A 1 -6.83 -0.45 13.54
CA SER A 1 -5.56 0.31 13.70
C SER A 1 -5.23 0.96 12.37
N LEU A 2 -4.50 2.08 12.37
CA LEU A 2 -4.12 2.77 11.14
C LEU A 2 -2.87 2.14 10.52
N VAL A 3 -2.93 1.84 9.23
CA VAL A 3 -1.75 1.42 8.46
C VAL A 3 -0.93 2.67 8.12
N LEU A 4 0.32 2.72 8.62
CA LEU A 4 1.24 3.85 8.43
C LEU A 4 2.31 3.52 7.39
N ASP A 5 1.93 3.57 6.13
CA ASP A 5 2.89 3.47 5.02
C ASP A 5 3.60 4.81 4.76
N THR A 6 4.49 4.83 3.77
CA THR A 6 5.24 6.06 3.42
C THR A 6 4.35 7.20 2.88
N ASN A 7 3.16 6.90 2.37
CA ASN A 7 2.22 7.86 1.82
C ASN A 7 1.41 8.51 2.93
N VAL A 8 0.76 7.71 3.77
CA VAL A 8 -0.01 8.14 4.94
C VAL A 8 0.87 8.97 5.87
N ARG A 9 2.07 8.48 6.21
CA ARG A 9 3.00 9.22 7.09
C ARG A 9 3.36 10.60 6.52
N ARG A 10 3.55 10.71 5.20
CA ARG A 10 3.82 11.99 4.53
C ARG A 10 2.62 12.93 4.56
N VAL A 11 1.41 12.42 4.32
CA VAL A 11 0.19 13.22 4.41
C VAL A 11 0.05 13.78 5.82
N LEU A 12 0.14 12.94 6.85
CA LEU A 12 -0.02 13.36 8.25
C LEU A 12 1.08 14.35 8.67
N SER A 13 2.33 14.13 8.26
CA SER A 13 3.45 15.03 8.54
C SER A 13 3.24 16.41 7.91
N ARG A 14 2.79 16.48 6.65
CA ARG A 14 2.50 17.76 5.98
C ARG A 14 1.28 18.45 6.56
N LEU A 15 0.21 17.70 6.77
CA LEU A 15 -1.08 18.22 7.20
C LEU A 15 -1.01 18.77 8.63
N PHE A 16 -0.40 18.02 9.56
CA PHE A 16 -0.46 18.32 10.99
C PHE A 16 0.86 18.80 11.61
N ALA A 17 2.01 18.33 11.13
CA ALA A 17 3.31 18.76 11.68
C ALA A 17 3.93 19.95 10.93
N GLY A 18 3.43 20.25 9.72
CA GLY A 18 3.98 21.30 8.87
C GLY A 18 5.33 20.94 8.24
N GLU A 19 5.64 19.64 8.14
CA GLU A 19 6.92 19.13 7.67
C GLU A 19 6.78 18.48 6.29
N GLN A 20 7.76 18.68 5.41
CA GLN A 20 7.71 18.11 4.06
C GLN A 20 7.73 16.57 4.06
N LEU A 21 8.50 15.97 4.98
CA LEU A 21 8.68 14.52 5.12
C LEU A 21 8.76 14.11 6.61
N PRO A 22 8.10 13.01 7.01
CA PRO A 22 8.20 12.45 8.37
C PRO A 22 9.58 11.85 8.61
N PRO A 23 10.05 11.62 9.85
CA PRO A 23 11.33 10.95 10.13
C PRO A 23 11.57 9.64 9.35
N PRO A 24 12.84 9.24 9.08
CA PRO A 24 13.13 8.05 8.28
C PRO A 24 12.48 6.77 8.83
N THR A 25 12.57 6.57 10.13
CA THR A 25 12.02 5.41 10.83
C THR A 25 10.69 5.75 11.50
N LEU A 26 9.74 4.80 11.45
CA LEU A 26 8.46 4.95 12.12
C LEU A 26 8.65 4.70 13.62
N SER A 27 8.50 5.76 14.42
CA SER A 27 8.61 5.66 15.87
C SER A 27 7.29 5.27 16.52
N GLN A 28 7.33 4.72 17.75
CA GLN A 28 6.10 4.50 18.52
C GLN A 28 5.35 5.80 18.83
N GLY A 29 6.08 6.91 19.02
CA GLY A 29 5.47 8.23 19.23
C GLY A 29 4.67 8.69 18.01
N GLU A 30 5.21 8.48 16.81
CA GLU A 30 4.51 8.76 15.55
C GLU A 30 3.26 7.87 15.40
N ARG A 31 3.33 6.57 15.73
CA ARG A 31 2.17 5.68 15.74
C ARG A 31 1.06 6.19 16.67
N ARG A 32 1.39 6.49 17.93
CA ARG A 32 0.45 7.04 18.91
C ARG A 32 -0.13 8.39 18.47
N ALA A 33 0.67 9.22 17.79
CA ALA A 33 0.21 10.48 17.25
C ALA A 33 -0.79 10.31 16.11
N ALA A 34 -0.51 9.36 15.22
CA ALA A 34 -1.38 9.06 14.10
C ALA A 34 -2.72 8.45 14.55
N GLU A 35 -2.71 7.59 15.58
CA GLU A 35 -3.92 6.96 16.11
C GLU A 35 -4.94 7.97 16.66
N ARG A 36 -4.49 9.12 17.16
CA ARG A 36 -5.40 10.19 17.63
C ARG A 36 -6.25 10.82 16.52
N TRP A 37 -5.89 10.58 15.25
CA TRP A 37 -6.64 11.08 14.11
C TRP A 37 -7.67 10.07 13.56
N LEU A 38 -7.64 8.83 14.04
CA LEU A 38 -8.65 7.85 13.66
C LEU A 38 -10.00 8.24 14.28
N PRO A 39 -11.07 8.27 13.48
CA PRO A 39 -12.43 8.27 13.99
C PRO A 39 -12.69 7.10 14.95
N ASP A 40 -13.52 7.30 15.97
CA ASP A 40 -13.88 6.24 16.92
C ASP A 40 -14.73 5.14 16.28
N ASP A 41 -15.56 5.51 15.30
CA ASP A 41 -16.36 4.54 14.56
C ASP A 41 -15.47 3.68 13.63
N PRO A 42 -15.49 2.34 13.76
CA PRO A 42 -14.61 1.48 12.98
C PRO A 42 -14.81 1.55 11.46
N GLY A 43 -16.04 1.74 10.98
CA GLY A 43 -16.36 1.82 9.55
C GLY A 43 -15.87 3.12 8.94
N ILE A 44 -16.08 4.23 9.65
CA ILE A 44 -15.55 5.54 9.27
C ILE A 44 -14.02 5.52 9.34
N ALA A 45 -13.42 4.91 10.37
CA ALA A 45 -11.98 4.77 10.51
C ALA A 45 -11.33 4.00 9.35
N ALA A 46 -11.95 2.90 8.91
CA ALA A 46 -11.50 2.14 7.75
C ALA A 46 -11.56 2.99 6.47
N THR A 47 -12.68 3.66 6.24
CA THR A 47 -12.88 4.55 5.08
C THR A 47 -11.86 5.70 5.08
N TRP A 48 -11.65 6.33 6.24
CA TRP A 48 -10.67 7.40 6.41
C TRP A 48 -9.24 6.92 6.12
N SER A 49 -8.88 5.72 6.60
CA SER A 49 -7.55 5.14 6.38
C SER A 49 -7.25 4.94 4.89
N VAL A 50 -8.23 4.43 4.14
CA VAL A 50 -8.13 4.26 2.68
C VAL A 50 -8.06 5.62 1.99
N ALA A 51 -8.91 6.57 2.38
CA ALA A 51 -8.93 7.90 1.80
C ALA A 51 -7.58 8.64 1.98
N VAL A 52 -6.96 8.54 3.15
CA VAL A 52 -5.64 9.15 3.41
C VAL A 52 -4.53 8.46 2.62
N MET A 53 -4.60 7.14 2.47
CA MET A 53 -3.66 6.39 1.62
C MET A 53 -3.75 6.83 0.16
N GLU A 54 -4.96 6.89 -0.40
CA GLU A 54 -5.22 7.35 -1.77
C GLU A 54 -4.81 8.81 -1.99
N LEU A 55 -5.15 9.69 -1.03
CA LEU A 55 -4.73 11.09 -1.05
C LEU A 55 -3.19 11.19 -1.12
N GLY A 56 -2.49 10.38 -0.34
CA GLY A 56 -1.03 10.32 -0.36
C GLY A 56 -0.49 9.79 -1.69
N ALA A 57 -1.10 8.77 -2.26
CA ALA A 57 -0.65 8.13 -3.49
C ALA A 57 -0.84 9.04 -4.72
N LEU A 58 -2.00 9.68 -4.84
CA LEU A 58 -2.42 10.35 -6.09
C LEU A 58 -2.20 11.87 -6.06
N VAL A 59 -2.41 12.52 -4.92
CA VAL A 59 -2.43 14.00 -4.85
C VAL A 59 -1.25 14.54 -4.06
N CYS A 60 -1.10 14.12 -2.80
CA CYS A 60 -0.04 14.56 -1.91
C CYS A 60 1.25 13.75 -2.16
N THR A 61 1.72 13.72 -3.40
CA THR A 61 2.90 12.94 -3.80
C THR A 61 4.20 13.50 -3.21
N ALA A 62 5.25 12.68 -3.15
CA ALA A 62 6.49 13.04 -2.48
C ALA A 62 7.22 14.23 -3.14
N ARG A 63 7.29 14.26 -4.48
CA ARG A 63 8.09 15.25 -5.22
C ARG A 63 7.29 16.44 -5.74
N ARG A 64 6.14 16.19 -6.36
CA ARG A 64 5.32 17.21 -7.03
C ARG A 64 3.85 17.02 -6.65
N PRO A 65 3.45 17.40 -5.42
CA PRO A 65 2.07 17.25 -5.00
C PRO A 65 1.15 18.19 -5.78
N THR A 66 -0.05 17.74 -6.12
CA THR A 66 -1.07 18.54 -6.82
C THR A 66 -1.92 19.30 -5.80
N CYS A 67 -1.31 20.25 -5.08
CA CYS A 67 -2.00 20.96 -3.98
C CYS A 67 -3.26 21.72 -4.44
N GLY A 68 -3.38 22.10 -5.71
CA GLY A 68 -4.61 22.72 -6.23
C GLY A 68 -5.83 21.78 -6.23
N GLU A 69 -5.60 20.46 -6.24
CA GLU A 69 -6.65 19.42 -6.25
C GLU A 69 -6.83 18.77 -4.87
N CYS A 70 -6.00 19.13 -3.89
CA CYS A 70 -6.04 18.49 -2.58
C CYS A 70 -7.27 18.99 -1.79
N PRO A 71 -8.17 18.08 -1.36
CA PRO A 71 -9.44 18.46 -0.71
C PRO A 71 -9.24 19.04 0.70
N VAL A 72 -8.04 18.96 1.27
CA VAL A 72 -7.68 19.46 2.60
C VAL A 72 -6.60 20.55 2.53
N THR A 73 -6.45 21.21 1.38
CA THR A 73 -5.41 22.23 1.14
C THR A 73 -5.45 23.39 2.14
N ASP A 74 -6.63 23.83 2.55
CA ASP A 74 -6.78 24.95 3.48
C ASP A 74 -6.47 24.59 4.93
N LEU A 75 -6.39 23.29 5.23
CA LEU A 75 -6.03 22.76 6.54
C LEU A 75 -4.53 22.39 6.64
N CYS A 76 -3.79 22.46 5.53
CA CYS A 76 -2.43 21.93 5.45
C CYS A 76 -1.39 22.88 6.05
N GLU A 77 -0.82 22.50 7.20
CA GLU A 77 0.19 23.30 7.90
C GLU A 77 1.49 23.46 7.09
N TRP A 78 1.89 22.45 6.31
CA TRP A 78 3.08 22.56 5.47
C TRP A 78 2.89 23.60 4.37
N ARG A 79 1.66 23.73 3.86
CA ARG A 79 1.29 24.77 2.90
C ARG A 79 1.20 26.14 3.57
N SER A 80 0.57 26.25 4.73
CA SER A 80 0.44 27.53 5.46
C SER A 80 1.81 28.16 5.73
N ARG A 81 2.83 27.33 5.95
CA ARG A 81 4.24 27.73 6.13
C ARG A 81 5.01 28.00 4.85
N GLY A 82 4.37 27.95 3.68
CA GLY A 82 5.03 28.22 2.40
C GLY A 82 5.90 27.08 1.87
N TYR A 83 5.56 25.82 2.18
CA TYR A 83 6.23 24.62 1.69
C TYR A 83 7.73 24.52 2.06
N PRO A 84 8.11 24.67 3.34
CA PRO A 84 9.51 24.59 3.74
C PRO A 84 10.12 23.24 3.31
N PRO A 85 11.33 23.24 2.73
CA PRO A 85 11.98 22.01 2.29
C PRO A 85 12.40 21.15 3.48
N TYR A 86 12.48 19.85 3.27
CA TYR A 86 12.99 18.92 4.26
C TYR A 86 14.46 19.19 4.55
N ALA A 87 14.76 19.46 5.83
CA ALA A 87 16.10 19.78 6.31
C ALA A 87 16.85 18.60 6.94
N GLY A 88 16.27 17.40 6.94
CA GLY A 88 16.88 16.21 7.54
C GLY A 88 17.86 15.47 6.62
N PRO A 89 18.39 14.31 7.07
CA PRO A 89 19.38 13.55 6.30
C PRO A 89 18.83 13.08 4.96
N ALA A 90 19.69 13.04 3.95
CA ALA A 90 19.35 12.61 2.60
C ALA A 90 18.64 11.24 2.60
N ARG A 91 17.48 11.19 1.95
CA ARG A 91 16.70 9.96 1.77
C ARG A 91 17.31 9.17 0.62
N ARG A 92 18.04 8.10 0.92
CA ARG A 92 18.48 7.14 -0.11
C ARG A 92 17.37 6.13 -0.32
N GLY A 93 16.84 6.06 -1.53
CA GLY A 93 15.99 4.96 -1.94
C GLY A 93 16.85 3.70 -2.09
N GLN A 94 16.34 2.56 -1.63
CA GLN A 94 16.92 1.27 -2.00
C GLN A 94 16.71 1.08 -3.51
N ALA A 95 17.76 0.67 -4.23
CA ALA A 95 17.61 0.27 -5.63
C ALA A 95 16.63 -0.89 -5.71
N TYR A 96 15.74 -0.90 -6.70
CA TYR A 96 14.82 -2.03 -6.90
C TYR A 96 15.57 -3.29 -7.35
N ALA A 97 16.63 -3.11 -8.15
CA ALA A 97 17.47 -4.17 -8.64
C ALA A 97 18.15 -4.94 -7.49
N GLY A 98 18.07 -6.27 -7.52
CA GLY A 98 18.68 -7.18 -6.53
C GLY A 98 17.90 -7.33 -5.22
N THR A 99 16.66 -6.82 -5.13
CA THR A 99 15.86 -6.90 -3.90
C THR A 99 14.95 -8.12 -3.86
N ASP A 100 14.60 -8.57 -2.65
CA ASP A 100 13.62 -9.64 -2.44
C ASP A 100 12.27 -9.29 -3.10
N ARG A 101 11.89 -8.00 -3.10
CA ARG A 101 10.70 -7.52 -3.80
C ARG A 101 10.77 -7.77 -5.31
N GLN A 102 11.95 -7.60 -5.92
CA GLN A 102 12.14 -7.89 -7.33
C GLN A 102 12.07 -9.40 -7.60
N CYS A 103 12.77 -10.20 -6.80
CA CYS A 103 12.76 -11.66 -6.90
C CYS A 103 11.33 -12.21 -6.79
N ARG A 104 10.58 -11.81 -5.75
CA ARG A 104 9.16 -12.15 -5.56
C ARG A 104 8.31 -11.77 -6.77
N GLY A 105 8.50 -10.55 -7.30
CA GLY A 105 7.78 -10.07 -8.47
C GLY A 105 8.03 -10.91 -9.73
N ARG A 106 9.26 -11.41 -9.91
CA ARG A 106 9.62 -12.30 -11.01
C ARG A 106 8.96 -13.67 -10.87
N ILE A 107 8.99 -14.25 -9.67
CA ILE A 107 8.28 -15.51 -9.35
C ILE A 107 6.78 -15.34 -9.62
N LEU A 108 6.15 -14.30 -9.09
CA LEU A 108 4.72 -14.02 -9.31
C LEU A 108 4.36 -13.79 -10.78
N SER A 109 5.28 -13.25 -11.58
CA SER A 109 5.05 -13.06 -13.03
C SER A 109 5.05 -14.41 -13.75
N LEU A 110 6.04 -15.26 -13.47
CA LEU A 110 6.08 -16.63 -13.99
C LEU A 110 4.79 -17.40 -13.68
N LEU A 111 4.34 -17.36 -12.42
CA LEU A 111 3.14 -18.09 -11.99
C LEU A 111 1.85 -17.50 -12.56
N ARG A 112 1.83 -16.21 -12.91
CA ARG A 112 0.67 -15.57 -13.53
C ARG A 112 0.52 -15.98 -15.01
N ASP A 113 1.63 -16.23 -15.68
CA ASP A 113 1.66 -16.60 -17.09
C ASP A 113 1.49 -18.12 -17.29
N ALA A 114 1.39 -18.90 -16.20
CA ALA A 114 1.19 -20.34 -16.21
C ALA A 114 -0.28 -20.71 -15.90
N ASP A 115 -0.85 -21.60 -16.71
CA ASP A 115 -2.20 -22.14 -16.52
C ASP A 115 -2.24 -23.36 -15.57
N ALA A 116 -1.08 -23.84 -15.13
CA ALA A 116 -0.90 -25.02 -14.27
C ALA A 116 0.24 -24.80 -13.27
N PRO A 117 0.38 -25.64 -12.23
CA PRO A 117 1.53 -25.56 -11.32
C PRO A 117 2.87 -25.55 -12.04
N VAL A 118 3.80 -24.73 -11.55
CA VAL A 118 5.14 -24.56 -12.10
C VAL A 118 6.14 -25.29 -11.20
N SER A 119 6.98 -26.14 -11.79
CA SER A 119 7.98 -26.90 -11.04
C SER A 119 9.00 -26.00 -10.32
N HIS A 120 9.55 -26.48 -9.19
CA HIS A 120 10.62 -25.76 -8.47
C HIS A 120 11.89 -25.56 -9.31
N GLU A 121 12.13 -26.43 -10.29
CA GLU A 121 13.22 -26.28 -11.26
C GLU A 121 12.99 -25.04 -12.14
N ALA A 122 11.79 -24.86 -12.69
CA ALA A 122 11.46 -23.68 -13.48
C ALA A 122 11.53 -22.39 -12.64
N VAL A 123 11.12 -22.43 -11.37
CA VAL A 123 11.29 -21.30 -10.44
C VAL A 123 12.76 -20.95 -10.23
N THR A 124 13.64 -21.95 -10.21
CA THR A 124 15.09 -21.74 -10.03
C THR A 124 15.72 -20.93 -11.16
N LEU A 125 15.18 -21.03 -12.39
CA LEU A 125 15.67 -20.29 -13.55
C LEU A 125 15.27 -18.81 -13.56
N VAL A 126 14.36 -18.40 -12.68
CA VAL A 126 13.81 -17.02 -12.66
C VAL A 126 14.71 -16.06 -11.89
N TRP A 127 15.60 -16.59 -11.05
CA TRP A 127 16.49 -15.80 -10.21
C TRP A 127 17.74 -16.59 -9.82
N ASP A 128 18.93 -16.09 -10.15
CA ASP A 128 20.19 -16.84 -9.99
C ASP A 128 20.56 -17.08 -8.51
N GLU A 129 20.32 -16.09 -7.65
CA GLU A 129 20.76 -16.14 -6.25
C GLU A 129 19.87 -17.06 -5.39
N GLY A 130 20.38 -18.26 -5.08
CA GLY A 130 19.63 -19.36 -4.44
C GLY A 130 18.98 -18.99 -3.11
N ASP A 131 19.76 -18.48 -2.16
CA ASP A 131 19.26 -18.15 -0.83
C ASP A 131 18.19 -17.06 -0.88
N GLN A 132 18.37 -16.05 -1.75
CA GLN A 132 17.39 -14.99 -1.93
C GLN A 132 16.09 -15.53 -2.53
N ARG A 133 16.20 -16.36 -3.56
CA ARG A 133 15.04 -17.00 -4.20
C ARG A 133 14.26 -17.86 -3.21
N GLN A 134 14.94 -18.66 -2.39
CA GLN A 134 14.28 -19.51 -1.39
C GLN A 134 13.53 -18.68 -0.34
N ARG A 135 14.16 -17.62 0.20
CA ARG A 135 13.49 -16.70 1.12
C ARG A 135 12.31 -15.98 0.47
N ALA A 136 12.47 -15.52 -0.77
CA ALA A 136 11.41 -14.87 -1.53
C ALA A 136 10.21 -15.80 -1.75
N LEU A 137 10.43 -17.05 -2.18
CA LEU A 137 9.37 -18.04 -2.35
C LEU A 137 8.69 -18.39 -1.02
N ALA A 138 9.46 -18.68 0.03
CA ALA A 138 8.93 -19.02 1.34
C ALA A 138 8.03 -17.88 1.88
N SER A 139 8.45 -16.63 1.75
CA SER A 139 7.63 -15.48 2.15
C SER A 139 6.36 -15.30 1.30
N LEU A 140 6.38 -15.68 0.01
CA LEU A 140 5.17 -15.65 -0.83
C LEU A 140 4.14 -16.70 -0.39
N ILE A 141 4.62 -17.85 0.06
CA ILE A 141 3.78 -18.93 0.60
C ILE A 141 3.20 -18.51 1.96
N ASP A 142 4.02 -17.94 2.84
CA ASP A 142 3.57 -17.41 4.14
C ASP A 142 2.50 -16.32 3.99
N ASP A 143 2.67 -15.43 3.01
CA ASP A 143 1.68 -14.41 2.66
C ASP A 143 0.40 -14.97 1.99
N GLY A 144 0.36 -16.28 1.67
CA GLY A 144 -0.75 -16.93 0.98
C GLY A 144 -0.91 -16.50 -0.48
N LEU A 145 0.11 -15.87 -1.08
CA LEU A 145 0.09 -15.46 -2.49
C LEU A 145 0.46 -16.59 -3.45
N VAL A 146 1.19 -17.59 -2.95
CA VAL A 146 1.62 -18.79 -3.67
C VAL A 146 1.30 -20.00 -2.79
N VAL A 147 1.01 -21.13 -3.40
CA VAL A 147 0.77 -22.41 -2.72
C VAL A 147 1.67 -23.50 -3.27
N GLU A 148 2.07 -24.41 -2.39
CA GLU A 148 2.76 -25.65 -2.75
C GLU A 148 1.76 -26.72 -3.18
N THR A 149 2.12 -27.49 -4.19
CA THR A 149 1.35 -28.60 -4.77
C THR A 149 2.26 -29.79 -5.00
N GLU A 150 1.70 -30.95 -5.36
CA GLU A 150 2.51 -32.11 -5.73
C GLU A 150 3.35 -31.88 -7.00
N GLU A 151 2.91 -31.00 -7.89
CA GLU A 151 3.53 -30.71 -9.19
C GLU A 151 4.47 -29.49 -9.16
N GLY A 152 4.58 -28.80 -8.03
CA GLY A 152 5.36 -27.59 -7.85
C GLY A 152 4.57 -26.48 -7.16
N VAL A 153 4.73 -25.24 -7.59
CA VAL A 153 4.09 -24.07 -6.99
C VAL A 153 3.11 -23.40 -7.93
N ALA A 154 2.03 -22.83 -7.40
CA ALA A 154 0.98 -22.19 -8.18
C ALA A 154 0.43 -20.94 -7.49
N LEU A 155 -0.25 -20.07 -8.24
CA LEU A 155 -1.16 -19.10 -7.64
C LEU A 155 -2.39 -19.84 -7.07
N PRO A 156 -2.91 -19.44 -5.90
CA PRO A 156 -4.12 -20.04 -5.33
C PRO A 156 -5.32 -20.01 -6.29
N SER A 157 -5.39 -19.00 -7.17
CA SER A 157 -6.45 -18.88 -8.17
C SER A 157 -6.34 -19.89 -9.31
N ALA A 158 -5.13 -20.31 -9.67
CA ALA A 158 -4.90 -21.28 -10.75
C ALA A 158 -5.36 -22.69 -10.38
N LEU A 159 -5.44 -23.01 -9.07
CA LEU A 159 -5.92 -24.29 -8.58
C LEU A 159 -7.45 -24.38 -8.45
N ARG A 160 -8.17 -23.27 -8.65
CA ARG A 160 -9.63 -23.24 -8.57
C ARG A 160 -10.23 -23.69 -9.90
N THR A 161 -10.14 -24.98 -10.19
CA THR A 161 -10.87 -25.58 -11.31
C THR A 161 -12.33 -25.80 -10.88
N SER A 162 -13.19 -24.84 -11.27
CA SER A 162 -14.67 -24.82 -11.17
C SER A 162 -15.32 -24.36 -9.85
N ALA A 163 -16.39 -23.56 -10.00
CA ALA A 163 -17.31 -23.00 -9.00
C ALA A 163 -16.83 -21.83 -8.11
N VAL A 164 -16.63 -20.65 -8.70
CA VAL A 164 -16.96 -19.39 -7.99
C VAL A 164 -17.95 -18.63 -8.85
N ALA A 165 -19.23 -18.67 -8.47
CA ALA A 165 -20.22 -17.76 -9.03
C ALA A 165 -19.77 -16.32 -8.74
N PRO A 166 -19.84 -15.40 -9.71
CA PRO A 166 -19.44 -14.01 -9.47
C PRO A 166 -20.26 -13.46 -8.31
N LEU A 167 -19.57 -12.91 -7.30
CA LEU A 167 -20.19 -12.11 -6.25
C LEU A 167 -20.98 -10.99 -6.94
N ARG A 168 -22.31 -11.11 -6.94
CA ARG A 168 -23.19 -10.00 -7.31
C ARG A 168 -22.96 -8.94 -6.24
N TRP A 169 -22.46 -7.79 -6.65
CA TRP A 169 -22.61 -6.57 -5.87
C TRP A 169 -24.11 -6.31 -5.84
N GLU A 170 -24.82 -6.74 -4.79
CA GLU A 170 -26.19 -6.27 -4.59
C GLU A 170 -26.11 -4.86 -4.02
N GLU A 171 -26.98 -4.02 -4.55
CA GLU A 171 -27.06 -2.57 -4.34
C GLU A 171 -26.97 -2.24 -2.85
N SER A 172 -25.91 -1.52 -2.46
CA SER A 172 -25.85 -0.94 -1.12
C SER A 172 -27.01 0.04 -0.95
N PRO A 173 -27.74 0.02 0.18
CA PRO A 173 -28.81 0.97 0.42
C PRO A 173 -28.25 2.39 0.36
N GLY A 174 -28.89 3.22 -0.47
CA GLY A 174 -28.40 4.53 -0.89
C GLY A 174 -27.90 5.42 0.25
N VAL A 175 -26.80 6.11 -0.05
CA VAL A 175 -26.29 7.23 0.77
C VAL A 175 -27.42 8.24 0.97
N PRO A 176 -27.81 8.58 2.21
CA PRO A 176 -28.78 9.63 2.43
C PRO A 176 -28.17 10.97 1.99
N THR A 177 -28.74 11.56 0.94
CA THR A 177 -28.39 12.90 0.49
C THR A 177 -28.80 13.91 1.57
N SER A 178 -27.80 14.58 2.17
CA SER A 178 -28.05 15.72 3.06
C SER A 178 -28.89 16.79 2.34
N PRO A 179 -29.89 17.40 3.01
CA PRO A 179 -30.68 18.44 2.40
C PRO A 179 -29.82 19.68 2.15
N SER A 180 -29.89 20.18 0.92
CA SER A 180 -29.31 21.47 0.51
C SER A 180 -29.74 22.56 1.49
N ARG A 181 -28.78 23.17 2.19
CA ARG A 181 -29.03 24.43 2.91
C ARG A 181 -29.41 25.49 1.86
N ARG A 182 -30.66 25.92 1.88
CA ARG A 182 -31.10 27.15 1.23
C ARG A 182 -30.98 28.29 2.23
N ARG A 183 -30.33 29.35 1.75
CA ARG A 183 -30.15 30.71 2.28
C ARG A 183 -29.08 30.88 3.35
#